data_AF-A0A3D1R6N8-F1
#
_entry.id   AF-A0A3D1R6N8-F1
#
_cell.length_a   1.000
_cell.length_b   1.000
_cell.length_c   1.000
_cell.angle_alpha   90.00
_cell.angle_beta   90.00
_cell.angle_gamma   90.00
#
_symmetry.space_group_name_H-M   'P 1'
#
loop_
_entity.id
_entity.type
_entity.pdbx_description
1 polymer ?
#
loop_
_entity_poly.entity_id
_entity_poly.type
_entity_poly.pdbx_seq_one_letter_code
_entity_poly.pdbx_strand_id
1 'polypeptide(L)'
;DIGRVKIPRWLTQYAGGRLEFEHVQGRDFPEDLSPYRLVVHCGGCTFNRRAMLTRIARCRQAAVPISNYGLVIAYSLGIFERALGPFPAAREALCACRGRSAR
;
A
#
# COMPACT_ATOMS: atom_id res chain seq x y z
N ASP A 1 -10.51 0.66 -14.12
CA ASP A 1 -10.57 0.33 -12.67
C ASP A 1 -9.40 1.01 -11.95
N ILE A 2 -9.61 1.54 -10.74
CA ILE A 2 -8.53 2.13 -9.92
C ILE A 2 -7.48 1.08 -9.54
N GLY A 3 -7.92 -0.07 -9.04
CA GLY A 3 -7.06 -1.13 -8.51
C GLY A 3 -6.34 -1.93 -9.58
N ARG A 4 -7.01 -2.21 -10.71
CA ARG A 4 -6.44 -3.10 -11.76
C ARG A 4 -5.74 -2.40 -12.92
N VAL A 5 -5.95 -1.08 -13.07
CA VAL A 5 -5.42 -0.34 -14.23
C VAL A 5 -4.63 0.89 -13.79
N LYS A 6 -5.26 1.78 -13.00
CA LYS A 6 -4.62 3.07 -12.67
C LYS A 6 -3.44 2.91 -11.71
N ILE A 7 -3.64 2.18 -10.60
CA ILE A 7 -2.58 1.92 -9.61
C ILE A 7 -1.40 1.17 -10.25
N PRO A 8 -1.59 0.06 -10.98
CA PRO A 8 -0.48 -0.62 -11.67
C PRO A 8 0.29 0.31 -12.61
N ARG A 9 -0.42 1.15 -13.39
CA ARG A 9 0.23 2.13 -14.28
C ARG A 9 1.07 3.16 -13.51
N TRP A 10 0.49 3.79 -12.49
CA TRP A 10 1.17 4.82 -11.71
C TRP A 10 2.36 4.26 -10.91
N LEU A 11 2.24 3.05 -10.36
CA LEU A 11 3.34 2.39 -9.67
C LEU A 11 4.48 2.02 -10.63
N THR A 12 4.19 1.47 -11.80
CA THR A 12 5.19 1.17 -12.84
C THR A 12 5.91 2.44 -13.29
N GLN A 13 5.17 3.54 -13.50
CA GLN A 13 5.75 4.85 -13.84
C GLN A 13 6.66 5.38 -12.73
N TYR A 14 6.22 5.28 -11.47
CA TYR A 14 7.00 5.72 -10.31
C TYR A 14 8.27 4.87 -10.12
N ALA A 15 8.17 3.54 -10.27
CA ALA A 15 9.28 2.63 -10.04
C ALA A 15 10.33 2.63 -11.17
N GLY A 16 9.98 3.14 -12.35
CA GLY A 16 10.89 3.21 -13.50
C GLY A 16 11.26 1.85 -14.09
N GLY A 17 10.51 0.79 -13.78
CA GLY A 17 10.79 -0.58 -14.21
C GLY A 17 9.54 -1.45 -14.28
N ARG A 18 9.67 -2.65 -14.86
CA ARG A 18 8.56 -3.60 -14.96
C ARG A 18 8.21 -4.15 -13.58
N LEU A 19 6.96 -3.97 -13.19
CA LEU A 19 6.38 -4.56 -11.98
C LEU A 19 5.40 -5.68 -12.38
N GLU A 20 5.41 -6.75 -11.59
CA GLU A 20 4.44 -7.84 -11.69
C GLU A 20 3.31 -7.60 -10.70
N PHE A 21 2.07 -7.76 -11.18
CA PHE A 21 0.87 -7.49 -10.39
C PHE A 21 -0.02 -8.72 -10.39
N GLU A 22 -0.30 -9.23 -9.19
CA GLU A 22 -1.34 -10.20 -8.96
C GLU A 22 -2.56 -9.52 -8.34
N HIS A 23 -3.76 -9.86 -8.84
CA HIS A 23 -5.00 -9.24 -8.39
C HIS A 23 -5.88 -10.27 -7.71
N VAL A 24 -6.11 -10.07 -6.42
CA VAL A 24 -7.02 -10.88 -5.60
C VAL A 24 -8.23 -10.06 -5.16
N GLN A 25 -9.36 -10.73 -4.92
CA GLN A 25 -10.63 -10.07 -4.57
C GLN A 25 -11.39 -10.83 -3.50
N GLY A 26 -12.30 -10.13 -2.82
CA GLY A 26 -13.20 -10.78 -1.87
C GLY A 26 -12.44 -11.49 -0.75
N ARG A 27 -12.65 -12.80 -0.62
CA ARG A 27 -12.05 -13.63 0.44
C ARG A 27 -10.75 -14.31 0.01
N ASP A 28 -10.32 -14.12 -1.24
CA ASP A 28 -9.18 -14.82 -1.86
C ASP A 28 -7.83 -14.20 -1.45
N PHE A 29 -7.69 -13.79 -0.19
CA PHE A 29 -6.44 -13.23 0.30
C PHE A 29 -5.42 -14.36 0.47
N PRO A 30 -4.26 -14.33 -0.21
CA PRO A 30 -3.31 -15.43 -0.22
C PRO A 30 -2.89 -15.85 1.19
N GLU A 31 -2.69 -17.15 1.38
CA GLU A 31 -2.13 -17.71 2.61
C GLU A 31 -0.62 -17.51 2.66
N ASP A 32 0.06 -17.78 1.55
CA ASP A 32 1.46 -17.48 1.38
C ASP A 32 1.64 -16.09 0.77
N LEU A 33 2.27 -15.20 1.53
CA LEU A 33 2.61 -13.85 1.09
C LEU A 33 4.11 -13.70 0.75
N SER A 34 4.92 -14.73 1.00
CA SER A 34 6.38 -14.69 0.82
C SER A 34 6.84 -14.29 -0.59
N PRO A 35 6.10 -14.56 -1.70
CA PRO A 35 6.52 -14.11 -3.02
C PRO A 35 6.37 -12.58 -3.24
N TYR A 36 5.57 -11.89 -2.43
CA TYR A 36 5.22 -10.49 -2.68
C TYR A 36 6.12 -9.53 -1.91
N ARG A 37 6.51 -8.43 -2.57
CA ARG A 37 7.25 -7.33 -1.93
C ARG A 37 6.38 -6.23 -1.37
N LEU A 38 5.12 -6.14 -1.79
CA LEU A 38 4.17 -5.13 -1.34
C LEU A 38 2.74 -5.62 -1.57
N VAL A 39 1.89 -5.49 -0.55
CA VAL A 39 0.45 -5.66 -0.68
C VAL A 39 -0.21 -4.28 -0.80
N VAL A 40 -1.06 -4.09 -1.82
CA VAL A 40 -1.85 -2.87 -1.99
C VAL A 40 -3.34 -3.20 -1.81
N HIS A 41 -3.89 -2.85 -0.65
CA HIS A 41 -5.27 -3.14 -0.32
C HIS A 41 -6.23 -2.03 -0.78
N CYS A 42 -7.47 -2.39 -1.15
CA CYS A 42 -8.50 -1.39 -1.43
C CYS A 42 -8.88 -0.59 -0.17
N GLY A 43 -9.73 0.43 -0.33
CA GLY A 43 -10.24 1.22 0.81
C GLY A 43 -11.07 0.41 1.83
N GLY A 44 -11.41 -0.84 1.53
CA GLY A 44 -12.12 -1.72 2.46
C GLY A 44 -13.57 -1.32 2.73
N CYS A 45 -14.23 -0.61 1.81
CA CYS A 45 -15.60 -0.12 2.00
C CYS A 45 -16.64 -1.21 2.31
N THR A 46 -16.39 -2.45 1.88
CA THR A 46 -17.22 -3.62 2.14
C THR A 46 -16.67 -4.54 3.24
N PHE A 47 -15.52 -4.21 3.83
CA PHE A 47 -14.86 -5.01 4.86
C PHE A 47 -15.16 -4.46 6.25
N ASN A 48 -15.37 -5.35 7.21
CA ASN A 48 -15.41 -4.96 8.62
C ASN A 48 -13.98 -4.72 9.16
N ARG A 49 -13.90 -4.03 10.31
CA ARG A 49 -12.63 -3.71 10.97
C ARG A 49 -11.79 -4.96 11.27
N ARG A 50 -12.42 -6.04 11.74
CA ARG A 50 -11.72 -7.29 12.09
C ARG A 50 -11.02 -7.89 10.87
N ALA A 51 -11.70 -7.99 9.73
CA ALA A 51 -11.15 -8.54 8.50
C ALA A 51 -9.96 -7.72 7.99
N MET A 52 -10.05 -6.39 8.04
CA MET A 52 -8.94 -5.51 7.65
C MET A 52 -7.72 -5.69 8.58
N LEU A 53 -7.94 -5.70 9.90
CA LEU A 53 -6.86 -5.88 10.87
C LEU A 53 -6.21 -7.27 10.77
N THR A 54 -6.99 -8.32 10.52
CA THR A 54 -6.44 -9.66 10.27
C THR A 54 -5.50 -9.67 9.07
N ARG A 55 -5.84 -8.99 7.97
CA ARG A 55 -4.96 -8.89 6.79
C ARG A 55 -3.68 -8.14 7.11
N ILE A 56 -3.78 -7.02 7.80
CA ILE A 56 -2.61 -6.25 8.24
C ILE A 56 -1.70 -7.11 9.14
N ALA A 57 -2.28 -7.87 10.07
CA ALA A 57 -1.53 -8.77 10.95
C ALA A 57 -0.83 -9.88 10.16
N ARG A 58 -1.49 -10.50 9.18
CA ARG A 58 -0.87 -11.51 8.29
C ARG A 58 0.30 -10.95 7.50
N CYS A 59 0.15 -9.76 6.91
CA CYS A 59 1.26 -9.09 6.21
C CYS A 59 2.44 -8.83 7.14
N ARG A 60 2.19 -8.37 8.37
CA ARG A 60 3.24 -8.16 9.38
C ARG A 60 3.95 -9.45 9.76
N GLN A 61 3.22 -10.55 9.95
CA GLN A 61 3.79 -11.87 10.27
C GLN A 61 4.66 -12.40 9.14
N ALA A 62 4.27 -12.17 7.88
CA ALA A 62 5.03 -12.52 6.70
C ALA A 62 6.18 -11.53 6.39
N ALA A 63 6.36 -10.48 7.19
CA ALA A 63 7.29 -9.38 6.94
C ALA A 63 7.09 -8.68 5.56
N VAL A 64 5.86 -8.69 5.03
CA VAL A 64 5.51 -8.04 3.77
C VAL A 64 4.83 -6.69 4.07
N PRO A 65 5.31 -5.56 3.54
CA PRO A 65 4.67 -4.27 3.75
C PRO A 65 3.30 -4.24 3.08
N ILE A 66 2.34 -3.58 3.75
CA ILE A 66 0.99 -3.37 3.25
C ILE A 66 0.69 -1.87 3.18
N SER A 67 0.11 -1.44 2.08
CA SER A 67 -0.44 -0.10 1.88
C SER A 67 -1.88 -0.16 1.38
N ASN A 68 -2.51 0.98 1.16
CA ASN A 68 -3.84 1.07 0.60
C ASN A 68 -3.89 1.96 -0.64
N TYR A 69 -5.00 1.90 -1.38
CA TYR A 69 -5.20 2.68 -2.61
C TYR A 69 -4.94 4.17 -2.40
N GLY A 70 -5.50 4.78 -1.35
CA GLY A 70 -5.35 6.21 -1.10
C GLY A 70 -3.88 6.61 -0.90
N LEU A 71 -3.15 5.86 -0.07
CA LEU A 71 -1.75 6.14 0.19
C LEU A 71 -0.88 5.91 -1.04
N VAL A 72 -1.08 4.80 -1.76
CA VAL A 72 -0.34 4.50 -3.00
C VAL A 72 -0.56 5.56 -4.07
N ILE A 73 -1.82 5.96 -4.28
CA ILE A 73 -2.14 7.00 -5.27
C ILE A 73 -1.47 8.32 -4.89
N ALA A 74 -1.60 8.75 -3.65
CA ALA A 74 -1.01 10.00 -3.20
C ALA A 74 0.53 9.98 -3.30
N TYR A 75 1.15 8.83 -3.02
CA TYR A 75 2.59 8.64 -3.15
C TYR A 75 3.07 8.64 -4.60
N SER A 76 2.46 7.84 -5.47
CA SER A 76 2.82 7.76 -6.90
C SER A 76 2.59 9.07 -7.66
N LEU A 77 1.64 9.90 -7.22
CA LEU A 77 1.35 11.21 -7.85
C LEU A 77 2.13 12.38 -7.22
N GLY A 78 2.99 12.14 -6.23
CA GLY A 78 3.79 13.20 -5.60
C GLY A 78 3.01 14.15 -4.69
N ILE A 79 1.77 13.80 -4.30
CA ILE A 79 0.92 14.62 -3.41
C ILE A 79 0.86 14.10 -1.98
N PHE A 80 1.73 13.15 -1.62
CA PHE A 80 1.67 12.42 -0.34
C PHE A 80 1.81 13.32 0.89
N GLU A 81 2.76 14.24 0.88
CA GLU A 81 2.95 15.16 2.01
C GLU A 81 1.75 16.07 2.22
N ARG A 82 1.16 16.56 1.14
CA ARG A 82 -0.06 17.36 1.18
C ARG A 82 -1.23 16.55 1.72
N ALA A 83 -1.39 15.30 1.26
CA ALA A 83 -2.45 14.41 1.70
C ALA A 83 -2.35 14.07 3.20
N LEU A 84 -1.13 13.96 3.74
CA LEU A 84 -0.90 13.77 5.17
C LEU A 84 -0.98 15.08 5.98
N GLY A 85 -1.13 16.24 5.34
CA GLY A 85 -1.29 17.57 5.96
C GLY A 85 -2.16 17.58 7.23
N PRO A 86 -3.39 17.03 7.16
CA PRO A 86 -4.31 16.98 8.30
C PRO A 86 -3.95 15.98 9.41
N PHE A 87 -2.91 15.16 9.23
CA PHE A 87 -2.54 14.06 10.12
C PHE A 87 -1.09 14.23 10.62
N PRO A 88 -0.85 15.07 11.65
CA PRO A 88 0.50 15.41 12.11
C PRO A 88 1.38 14.19 12.41
N ALA A 89 0.85 13.22 13.17
CA ALA A 89 1.56 11.99 13.51
C ALA A 89 1.97 11.16 12.28
N ALA A 90 1.15 11.16 11.22
CA ALA A 90 1.47 10.46 9.98
C ALA A 90 2.56 11.20 9.18
N ARG A 91 2.57 12.54 9.20
CA ARG A 91 3.65 13.33 8.59
C ARG A 91 4.98 13.11 9.30
N GLU A 92 4.98 13.11 10.62
CA GLU A 92 6.17 12.82 11.43
C GLU A 92 6.73 11.44 11.11
N ALA A 93 5.87 10.42 11.01
CA ALA A 93 6.27 9.08 10.61
C ALA A 93 6.91 9.04 9.21
N LEU A 94 6.34 9.78 8.24
CA LEU A 94 6.93 9.93 6.91
C LEU A 94 8.31 10.58 6.95
N CYS A 95 8.46 11.69 7.68
CA CYS A 95 9.74 12.40 7.85
C CYS A 95 10.80 11.47 8.45
N ALA A 96 10.45 10.71 9.50
CA ALA A 96 11.34 9.75 10.13
C ALA A 96 11.76 8.62 9.17
N CYS A 97 10.85 8.13 8.32
CA CYS A 97 11.18 7.12 7.31
C CYS A 97 12.08 7.66 6.20
N ARG A 98 11.86 8.88 5.72
CA ARG A 98 12.72 9.50 4.71
C ARG A 98 14.15 9.73 5.20
N GLY A 99 14.31 10.12 6.46
CA GLY A 99 15.64 10.24 7.09
C GLY A 99 16.41 8.92 7.21
N ARG A 100 15.72 7.77 7.16
CA ARG A 100 16.34 6.43 7.15
C ARG A 100 16.73 5.94 5.75
N SER A 101 16.04 6.39 4.70
CA SER A 101 16.29 5.94 3.32
C SER A 101 17.45 6.68 2.64
N ALA A 102 17.98 7.74 3.26
CA ALA A 102 19.14 8.51 2.79
C ALA A 102 20.47 8.08 3.47
N ARG A 103 20.47 6.94 4.17
CA ARG A 103 21.66 6.30 4.73
C ARG A 103 21.88 4.94 4.10
#